data_AF-A0A1E7PW61-F1
#
_entry.id   AF-A0A1E7PW61-F1
#
_cell.length_a   1.000
_cell.length_b   1.000
_cell.length_c   1.000
_cell.angle_alpha   90.00
_cell.angle_beta   90.00
_cell.angle_gamma   90.00
#
_symmetry.space_group_name_H-M   'P 1'
#
loop_
_entity.id
_entity.type
_entity.pdbx_description
1 polymer ?
#
loop_
_entity_poly.entity_id
_entity_poly.type
_entity_poly.pdbx_seq_one_letter_code
_entity_poly.pdbx_strand_id
1 'polypeptide(L)'
;MTMTTIYVPCDTTALSLGADQVARQIQQRADQQGVEIQLVRNGSRGLFWLEPLVEVDTGQGRVAYGPVVPEQVTELLESGLLAGQPGHPLYLGPIEQHPYLQRQQRLTFARIGITDPLSLADYQAHDGFAGLEKAARLTPQQIVDEVKASGLRGRGGAAFPAGIKWQTVLDEPAGQQKYVVCNADEGDSGTFADRLVMECDPYMLIEGMAIAGLAVGATQGYIYVRSEYQLSQRMLDEAILRAEAAGYLGDDVCGSGQTFHLEVRLGAGAYICGEETSLLESLEGKRGLVRSKPPLPAIEGLFGQPTVVNNVLSLAAVPYILDKGGNAYAEYGMGRSLGTLAIQLAGNIKQGGLIEMAFGVTLREILEDFGGGSFTGRPMRAVQVGGPLMAYMPASQWDTPMDYEAFAALGAGIGHGGVVVFDDTVDMGEQARFAMEFCTVESCGKCTPCRIGSVRGVEVIDRIRAGDNRDDNLVLLAELCETMVDGSLCAMGGMTPFPVQSVMKHFPEDLMARPAPVEA
;
A
#
# COMPACT_ATOMS: atom_id res chain seq x y z
N MET A 1 -19.30 19.54 32.86
CA MET A 1 -19.50 19.44 31.40
C MET A 1 -18.82 18.16 30.96
N THR A 2 -19.46 17.35 30.13
CA THR A 2 -18.81 16.18 29.53
C THR A 2 -17.72 16.69 28.60
N MET A 3 -16.48 16.24 28.79
CA MET A 3 -15.35 16.54 27.92
C MET A 3 -15.68 16.08 26.49
N THR A 4 -15.54 16.97 25.50
CA THR A 4 -15.78 16.63 24.09
C THR A 4 -14.52 16.03 23.49
N THR A 5 -14.65 14.87 22.83
CA THR A 5 -13.55 14.26 22.08
C THR A 5 -13.54 14.74 20.63
N ILE A 6 -12.40 15.22 20.17
CA ILE A 6 -12.16 15.70 18.81
C ILE A 6 -11.03 14.89 18.21
N TYR A 7 -11.17 14.50 16.95
CA TYR A 7 -10.20 13.70 16.22
C TYR A 7 -9.61 14.55 15.10
N VAL A 8 -8.29 14.61 15.03
CA VAL A 8 -7.56 15.27 13.94
C VAL A 8 -6.46 14.33 13.46
N PRO A 9 -6.52 13.85 12.20
CA PRO A 9 -5.59 12.84 11.72
C PRO A 9 -4.11 13.22 11.83
N CYS A 10 -3.26 12.21 12.01
CA CYS A 10 -1.80 12.36 12.07
C CYS A 10 -1.04 11.51 11.05
N ASP A 11 -1.71 10.97 10.03
CA ASP A 11 -1.02 10.32 8.91
C ASP A 11 -0.27 11.35 8.05
N THR A 12 0.73 10.90 7.29
CA THR A 12 1.56 11.76 6.44
C THR A 12 0.73 12.63 5.50
N THR A 13 -0.38 12.11 4.96
CA THR A 13 -1.24 12.86 4.04
C THR A 13 -1.92 14.02 4.74
N ALA A 14 -2.62 13.78 5.85
CA ALA A 14 -3.28 14.84 6.60
C ALA A 14 -2.28 15.86 7.15
N LEU A 15 -1.10 15.40 7.60
CA LEU A 15 -0.02 16.29 8.03
C LEU A 15 0.46 17.20 6.89
N SER A 16 0.63 16.67 5.68
CA SER A 16 1.01 17.46 4.49
C SER A 16 -0.02 18.54 4.12
N LEU A 17 -1.28 18.33 4.53
CA LEU A 17 -2.40 19.25 4.31
C LEU A 17 -2.71 20.15 5.51
N GLY A 18 -1.82 20.17 6.52
CA GLY A 18 -1.88 21.12 7.64
C GLY A 18 -2.58 20.61 8.91
N ALA A 19 -2.83 19.30 9.05
CA ALA A 19 -3.52 18.74 10.22
C ALA A 19 -2.89 19.11 11.58
N ASP A 20 -1.56 19.22 11.67
CA ASP A 20 -0.88 19.67 12.90
C ASP A 20 -1.17 21.13 13.26
N GLN A 21 -1.41 21.98 12.27
CA GLN A 21 -1.82 23.37 12.51
C GLN A 21 -3.28 23.40 12.96
N VAL A 22 -4.15 22.63 12.32
CA VAL A 22 -5.56 22.46 12.70
C VAL A 22 -5.69 21.98 14.15
N ALA A 23 -5.00 20.88 14.50
CA ALA A 23 -4.97 20.31 15.85
C ALA A 23 -4.54 21.34 16.91
N ARG A 24 -3.43 22.06 16.66
CA ARG A 24 -2.92 23.08 17.58
C ARG A 24 -3.88 24.25 17.75
N GLN A 25 -4.50 24.71 16.66
CA GLN A 25 -5.44 25.82 16.73
C GLN A 25 -6.72 25.44 17.47
N ILE A 26 -7.25 24.22 17.25
CA ILE A 26 -8.41 23.72 17.99
C ILE A 26 -8.11 23.72 19.50
N GLN A 27 -6.97 23.15 19.91
CA GLN A 27 -6.58 23.12 21.33
C GLN A 27 -6.43 24.53 21.91
N GLN A 28 -5.67 25.41 21.24
CA GLN A 28 -5.43 26.78 21.70
C GLN A 28 -6.73 27.58 21.87
N ARG A 29 -7.70 27.39 20.99
CA ARG A 29 -9.00 28.09 21.07
C ARG A 29 -9.89 27.51 22.17
N ALA A 30 -9.91 26.19 22.33
CA ALA A 30 -10.61 25.56 23.44
C ALA A 30 -10.09 26.07 24.80
N ASP A 31 -8.75 26.16 24.95
CA ASP A 31 -8.10 26.70 26.14
C ASP A 31 -8.48 28.17 26.39
N GLN A 32 -8.49 29.00 25.33
CA GLN A 32 -8.91 30.42 25.41
C GLN A 32 -10.38 30.60 25.84
N GLN A 33 -11.24 29.67 25.46
CA GLN A 33 -12.66 29.67 25.82
C GLN A 33 -12.93 28.99 27.16
N GLY A 34 -11.92 28.39 27.80
CA GLY A 34 -12.07 27.63 29.03
C GLY A 34 -12.87 26.33 28.87
N VAL A 35 -12.87 25.75 27.65
CA VAL A 35 -13.55 24.50 27.35
C VAL A 35 -12.56 23.35 27.35
N GLU A 36 -12.84 22.32 28.14
CA GLU A 36 -12.02 21.11 28.19
C GLU A 36 -12.38 20.17 27.04
N ILE A 37 -11.37 19.79 26.25
CA ILE A 37 -11.50 18.85 25.13
C ILE A 37 -10.48 17.72 25.26
N GLN A 38 -10.80 16.56 24.69
CA GLN A 38 -9.84 15.49 24.42
C GLN A 38 -9.52 15.51 22.94
N LEU A 39 -8.30 15.93 22.59
CA LEU A 39 -7.82 15.92 21.22
C LEU A 39 -7.09 14.60 20.93
N VAL A 40 -7.72 13.73 20.14
CA VAL A 40 -7.15 12.48 19.66
C VAL A 40 -6.49 12.69 18.31
N ARG A 41 -5.26 12.21 18.17
CA ARG A 41 -4.55 12.17 16.89
C ARG A 41 -4.74 10.79 16.25
N ASN A 42 -5.87 10.61 15.57
CA ASN A 42 -6.21 9.35 14.92
C ASN A 42 -5.43 9.15 13.61
N GLY A 43 -5.50 7.94 13.05
CA GLY A 43 -5.11 7.73 11.65
C GLY A 43 -6.02 8.48 10.66
N SER A 44 -5.74 8.39 9.36
CA SER A 44 -6.69 8.85 8.33
C SER A 44 -7.77 7.79 8.07
N ARG A 45 -8.97 8.26 7.71
CA ARG A 45 -10.04 7.42 7.17
C ARG A 45 -9.74 6.91 5.75
N GLY A 46 -8.77 7.52 5.05
CA GLY A 46 -8.44 7.24 3.66
C GLY A 46 -9.30 7.99 2.64
N LEU A 47 -9.89 9.13 3.01
CA LEU A 47 -10.67 10.00 2.11
C LEU A 47 -9.88 11.28 1.86
N PHE A 48 -8.81 11.20 1.06
CA PHE A 48 -7.78 12.24 1.04
C PHE A 48 -8.25 13.59 0.49
N TRP A 49 -9.31 13.64 -0.33
CA TRP A 49 -9.90 14.91 -0.76
C TRP A 49 -10.65 15.67 0.35
N LEU A 50 -10.90 15.02 1.49
CA LEU A 50 -11.51 15.61 2.69
C LEU A 50 -10.50 15.82 3.82
N GLU A 51 -9.23 15.47 3.63
CA GLU A 51 -8.20 15.71 4.63
C GLU A 51 -7.75 17.19 4.64
N PRO A 52 -7.45 17.81 5.80
CA PRO A 52 -7.63 17.28 7.15
C PRO A 52 -9.11 17.10 7.53
N LEU A 53 -9.48 15.87 7.90
CA LEU A 53 -10.84 15.47 8.25
C LEU A 53 -11.02 15.52 9.76
N VAL A 54 -11.64 16.58 10.27
CA VAL A 54 -11.88 16.73 11.72
C VAL A 54 -13.16 15.99 12.08
N GLU A 55 -13.10 15.13 13.11
CA GLU A 55 -14.30 14.47 13.64
C GLU A 55 -14.56 14.87 15.09
N VAL A 56 -15.83 14.86 15.49
CA VAL A 56 -16.26 15.16 16.86
C VAL A 56 -17.17 14.06 17.34
N ASP A 57 -16.89 13.52 18.54
CA ASP A 57 -17.78 12.58 19.20
C ASP A 57 -18.98 13.33 19.80
N THR A 58 -20.18 12.94 19.38
CA THR A 58 -21.45 13.54 19.83
C THR A 58 -22.20 12.67 20.83
N GLY A 59 -21.65 11.50 21.20
CA GLY A 59 -22.34 10.46 21.96
C GLY A 59 -23.36 9.64 21.17
N GLN A 60 -23.73 10.07 19.96
CA GLN A 60 -24.52 9.30 18.98
C GLN A 60 -23.66 8.74 17.84
N GLY A 61 -22.34 8.93 17.92
CA GLY A 61 -21.37 8.64 16.88
C GLY A 61 -20.56 9.87 16.49
N ARG A 62 -19.55 9.66 15.64
CA ARG A 62 -18.69 10.72 15.14
C ARG A 62 -19.30 11.42 13.94
N VAL A 63 -19.34 12.74 14.00
CA VAL A 63 -19.66 13.60 12.84
C VAL A 63 -18.38 14.24 12.32
N ALA A 64 -18.29 14.46 11.02
CA ALA A 64 -17.08 14.95 10.38
C ALA A 64 -17.24 16.32 9.73
N TYR A 65 -16.10 17.01 9.60
CA TYR A 65 -15.93 18.27 8.91
C TYR A 65 -14.68 18.16 8.03
N GLY A 66 -14.78 18.47 6.74
CA GLY A 66 -13.61 18.41 5.86
C GLY A 66 -13.85 18.92 4.44
N PRO A 67 -12.77 19.34 3.74
CA PRO A 67 -11.41 19.50 4.26
C PRO A 67 -11.28 20.77 5.12
N VAL A 68 -10.68 20.65 6.31
CA VAL A 68 -10.47 21.78 7.23
C VAL A 68 -9.09 22.38 7.01
N VAL A 69 -9.02 23.63 6.55
CA VAL A 69 -7.75 24.38 6.55
C VAL A 69 -7.58 25.19 7.84
N PRO A 70 -6.33 25.50 8.26
CA PRO A 70 -6.07 26.21 9.51
C PRO A 70 -6.87 27.51 9.66
N GLU A 71 -7.06 28.27 8.57
CA GLU A 71 -7.76 29.55 8.58
C GLU A 71 -9.24 29.43 8.98
N GLN A 72 -9.85 28.27 8.80
CA GLN A 72 -11.27 28.02 9.06
C GLN A 72 -11.56 27.52 10.48
N VAL A 73 -10.54 27.21 11.29
CA VAL A 73 -10.73 26.62 12.63
C VAL A 73 -11.54 27.53 13.55
N THR A 74 -11.32 28.84 13.48
CA THR A 74 -12.06 29.80 14.32
C THR A 74 -13.54 29.83 13.94
N GLU A 75 -13.85 29.91 12.64
CA GLU A 75 -15.23 29.89 12.12
C GLU A 75 -15.94 28.57 12.48
N LEU A 76 -15.25 27.43 12.34
CA LEU A 76 -15.80 26.12 12.69
C LEU A 76 -16.19 26.04 14.17
N LEU A 77 -15.32 26.49 15.08
CA LEU A 77 -15.61 26.50 16.51
C LEU A 77 -16.81 27.40 16.84
N GLU A 78 -16.88 28.59 16.24
CA GLU A 78 -18.01 29.52 16.40
C GLU A 78 -19.32 28.95 15.84
N SER A 79 -19.25 28.12 14.80
CA SER A 79 -20.41 27.43 14.21
C SER A 79 -20.91 26.23 15.02
N GLY A 80 -20.25 25.89 16.13
CA GLY A 80 -20.67 24.81 17.02
C GLY A 80 -19.97 23.47 16.78
N LEU A 81 -18.73 23.47 16.27
CA LEU A 81 -17.90 22.26 16.09
C LEU A 81 -17.91 21.36 17.34
N LEU A 82 -17.68 21.92 18.53
CA LEU A 82 -17.60 21.17 19.80
C LEU A 82 -18.89 20.45 20.19
N ALA A 83 -20.02 20.85 19.61
CA ALA A 83 -21.32 20.22 19.81
C ALA A 83 -21.76 19.39 18.59
N GLY A 84 -20.89 19.21 17.58
CA GLY A 84 -21.20 18.45 16.38
C GLY A 84 -22.33 19.06 15.53
N GLN A 85 -22.52 20.37 15.58
CA GLN A 85 -23.69 21.02 14.98
C GLN A 85 -23.67 21.03 13.45
N PRO A 86 -24.80 20.73 12.79
CA PRO A 86 -24.97 21.00 11.37
C PRO A 86 -25.10 22.52 11.17
N GLY A 87 -24.43 23.08 10.16
CA GLY A 87 -24.55 24.51 9.84
C GLY A 87 -23.35 25.11 9.11
N HIS A 88 -22.18 24.49 9.26
CA HIS A 88 -21.00 24.87 8.50
C HIS A 88 -20.98 24.20 7.12
N PRO A 89 -20.53 24.87 6.04
CA PRO A 89 -20.41 24.26 4.70
C PRO A 89 -19.52 23.00 4.65
N LEU A 90 -18.60 22.86 5.60
CA LEU A 90 -17.73 21.68 5.73
C LEU A 90 -18.38 20.52 6.48
N TYR A 91 -19.58 20.67 7.05
CA TYR A 91 -20.24 19.60 7.79
C TYR A 91 -20.62 18.44 6.84
N LEU A 92 -20.13 17.24 7.14
CA LEU A 92 -20.33 16.03 6.34
C LEU A 92 -21.35 15.07 6.97
N GLY A 93 -21.81 15.34 8.19
CA GLY A 93 -22.68 14.43 8.93
C GLY A 93 -21.93 13.25 9.55
N PRO A 94 -22.65 12.17 9.93
CA PRO A 94 -22.05 10.96 10.47
C PRO A 94 -21.13 10.32 9.43
N ILE A 95 -19.83 10.31 9.70
CA ILE A 95 -18.83 9.94 8.69
C ILE A 95 -18.92 8.47 8.27
N GLU A 96 -19.31 7.57 9.17
CA GLU A 96 -19.58 6.16 8.83
C GLU A 96 -20.72 6.00 7.82
N GLN A 97 -21.56 7.02 7.65
CA GLN A 97 -22.65 7.03 6.67
C GLN A 97 -22.23 7.64 5.32
N HIS A 98 -21.00 8.14 5.21
CA HIS A 98 -20.50 8.66 3.95
C HIS A 98 -20.46 7.53 2.90
N PRO A 99 -21.04 7.71 1.69
CA PRO A 99 -21.16 6.63 0.70
C PRO A 99 -19.84 5.96 0.33
N TYR A 100 -18.75 6.74 0.31
CA TYR A 100 -17.41 6.23 0.03
C TYR A 100 -16.92 5.21 1.08
N LEU A 101 -17.35 5.32 2.35
CA LEU A 101 -17.02 4.38 3.41
C LEU A 101 -18.03 3.24 3.49
N GLN A 102 -19.35 3.54 3.45
CA GLN A 102 -20.40 2.52 3.59
C GLN A 102 -20.33 1.40 2.56
N ARG A 103 -19.84 1.70 1.35
CA ARG A 103 -19.75 0.71 0.28
C ARG A 103 -18.57 -0.25 0.42
N GLN A 104 -17.62 0.03 1.31
CA GLN A 104 -16.39 -0.75 1.46
C GLN A 104 -16.59 -2.00 2.31
N GLN A 105 -15.72 -2.98 2.11
CA GLN A 105 -15.64 -4.22 2.89
C GLN A 105 -14.28 -4.21 3.63
N ARG A 106 -14.18 -3.36 4.65
CA ARG A 106 -12.92 -3.15 5.38
C ARG A 106 -12.62 -4.30 6.34
N LEU A 107 -11.84 -5.28 5.89
CA LEU A 107 -11.34 -6.37 6.74
C LEU A 107 -10.00 -6.00 7.35
N THR A 108 -9.06 -5.54 6.52
CA THR A 108 -7.71 -5.14 6.91
C THR A 108 -7.73 -3.73 7.47
N PHE A 109 -8.46 -2.83 6.82
CA PHE A 109 -8.51 -1.41 7.18
C PHE A 109 -9.67 -1.06 8.12
N ALA A 110 -10.13 -2.04 8.91
CA ALA A 110 -11.29 -1.91 9.80
C ALA A 110 -11.12 -0.82 10.87
N ARG A 111 -9.89 -0.50 11.29
CA ARG A 111 -9.58 0.45 12.38
C ARG A 111 -9.01 1.79 11.92
N ILE A 112 -8.50 1.90 10.69
CA ILE A 112 -7.84 3.14 10.27
C ILE A 112 -8.79 4.35 10.34
N GLY A 113 -8.30 5.43 10.94
CA GLY A 113 -9.07 6.64 11.20
C GLY A 113 -10.11 6.53 12.33
N ILE A 114 -10.24 5.38 12.97
CA ILE A 114 -11.05 5.22 14.19
C ILE A 114 -10.19 5.43 15.44
N THR A 115 -9.03 4.78 15.48
CA THR A 115 -8.18 4.69 16.68
C THR A 115 -7.07 5.73 16.70
N ASP A 116 -6.57 6.05 17.90
CA ASP A 116 -5.20 6.55 18.06
C ASP A 116 -4.23 5.41 17.67
N PRO A 117 -3.37 5.60 16.64
CA PRO A 117 -2.50 4.53 16.13
C PRO A 117 -1.54 3.95 17.16
N LEU A 118 -1.22 4.69 18.23
CA LEU A 118 -0.29 4.25 19.28
C LEU A 118 -0.99 3.89 20.60
N SER A 119 -2.33 3.84 20.62
CA SER A 119 -3.10 3.39 21.78
C SER A 119 -3.34 1.87 21.72
N LEU A 120 -2.66 1.11 22.59
CA LEU A 120 -2.94 -0.32 22.78
C LEU A 120 -4.40 -0.56 23.20
N ALA A 121 -4.94 0.32 24.04
CA ALA A 121 -6.32 0.22 24.52
C ALA A 121 -7.33 0.38 23.37
N ASP A 122 -7.09 1.33 22.46
CA ASP A 122 -7.93 1.51 21.28
C ASP A 122 -7.84 0.28 20.37
N TYR A 123 -6.63 -0.23 20.14
CA TYR A 123 -6.43 -1.41 19.30
C TYR A 123 -7.19 -2.63 19.86
N GLN A 124 -7.01 -2.93 21.15
CA GLN A 124 -7.70 -4.03 21.84
C GLN A 124 -9.22 -3.85 21.87
N ALA A 125 -9.72 -2.63 22.04
CA ALA A 125 -11.15 -2.33 22.03
C ALA A 125 -11.82 -2.60 20.67
N HIS A 126 -11.03 -2.73 19.60
CA HIS A 126 -11.48 -2.99 18.23
C HIS A 126 -10.90 -4.31 17.68
N ASP A 127 -11.02 -5.37 18.49
CA ASP A 127 -10.61 -6.75 18.20
C ASP A 127 -9.09 -6.97 18.00
N GLY A 128 -8.26 -5.99 18.34
CA GLY A 128 -6.81 -6.11 18.24
C GLY A 128 -6.23 -7.18 19.17
N PHE A 129 -5.21 -7.90 18.70
CA PHE A 129 -4.55 -9.05 19.35
C PHE A 129 -5.40 -10.31 19.53
N ALA A 130 -6.70 -10.30 19.19
CA ALA A 130 -7.54 -11.48 19.26
C ALA A 130 -6.99 -12.64 18.39
N GLY A 131 -6.48 -12.32 17.20
CA GLY A 131 -5.87 -13.28 16.30
C GLY A 131 -4.57 -13.87 16.86
N LEU A 132 -3.69 -13.02 17.41
CA LEU A 132 -2.44 -13.45 18.04
C LEU A 132 -2.67 -14.28 19.30
N GLU A 133 -3.59 -13.87 20.17
CA GLU A 133 -3.95 -14.65 21.36
C GLU A 133 -4.52 -16.03 21.02
N LYS A 134 -5.24 -16.14 19.91
CA LYS A 134 -5.68 -17.45 19.39
C LYS A 134 -4.50 -18.23 18.82
N ALA A 135 -3.64 -17.61 18.01
CA ALA A 135 -2.45 -18.24 17.43
C ALA A 135 -1.48 -18.78 18.50
N ALA A 136 -1.31 -18.07 19.61
CA ALA A 136 -0.49 -18.47 20.77
C ALA A 136 -0.93 -19.82 21.40
N ARG A 137 -2.17 -20.25 21.16
CA ARG A 137 -2.74 -21.52 21.65
C ARG A 137 -2.78 -22.62 20.58
N LEU A 138 -2.35 -22.31 19.36
CA LEU A 138 -2.29 -23.24 18.24
C LEU A 138 -0.88 -23.76 18.05
N THR A 139 -0.79 -24.94 17.43
CA THR A 139 0.49 -25.42 16.89
C THR A 139 0.89 -24.62 15.64
N PRO A 140 2.20 -24.52 15.33
CA PRO A 140 2.67 -23.85 14.11
C PRO A 140 1.96 -24.32 12.83
N GLN A 141 1.76 -25.63 12.69
CA GLN A 141 1.06 -26.22 11.53
C GLN A 141 -0.40 -25.76 11.43
N GLN A 142 -1.13 -25.66 12.55
CA GLN A 142 -2.51 -25.19 12.54
C GLN A 142 -2.63 -23.73 12.09
N ILE A 143 -1.65 -22.88 12.45
CA ILE A 143 -1.61 -21.48 11.98
C ILE A 143 -1.40 -21.45 10.46
N VAL A 144 -0.44 -22.22 9.95
CA VAL A 144 -0.18 -22.32 8.50
C VAL A 144 -1.40 -22.86 7.75
N ASP A 145 -2.10 -23.84 8.30
CA ASP A 145 -3.30 -24.41 7.69
C ASP A 145 -4.45 -23.39 7.63
N GLU A 146 -4.62 -22.55 8.65
CA GLU A 146 -5.62 -21.47 8.64
C GLU A 146 -5.32 -20.44 7.54
N VAL A 147 -4.04 -20.05 7.38
CA VAL A 147 -3.60 -19.14 6.31
C VAL A 147 -3.77 -19.79 4.93
N LYS A 148 -3.53 -21.09 4.77
CA LYS A 148 -3.84 -21.80 3.52
C LYS A 148 -5.34 -21.82 3.23
N ALA A 149 -6.17 -22.12 4.23
CA ALA A 149 -7.62 -22.16 4.10
C ALA A 149 -8.19 -20.81 3.67
N SER A 150 -7.58 -19.70 4.09
CA SER A 150 -7.97 -18.35 3.67
C SER A 150 -7.80 -18.07 2.17
N GLY A 151 -6.94 -18.83 1.49
CA GLY A 151 -6.56 -18.53 0.10
C GLY A 151 -5.77 -17.24 -0.07
N LEU A 152 -5.23 -16.66 1.01
CA LEU A 152 -4.42 -15.43 0.96
C LEU A 152 -3.27 -15.56 -0.03
N ARG A 153 -3.17 -14.59 -0.93
CA ARG A 153 -2.08 -14.42 -1.90
C ARG A 153 -1.26 -13.20 -1.56
N GLY A 154 0.01 -13.21 -1.98
CA GLY A 154 0.95 -12.11 -1.77
C GLY A 154 0.42 -10.79 -2.35
N ARG A 155 0.28 -9.78 -1.49
CA ARG A 155 -0.28 -8.47 -1.84
C ARG A 155 0.76 -7.49 -2.40
N GLY A 156 2.03 -7.87 -2.45
CA GLY A 156 3.09 -7.10 -3.13
C GLY A 156 3.16 -7.28 -4.65
N GLY A 157 2.09 -7.80 -5.28
CA GLY A 157 1.97 -7.90 -6.75
C GLY A 157 2.16 -9.29 -7.37
N ALA A 158 3.08 -10.12 -6.88
CA ALA A 158 3.31 -11.46 -7.46
C ALA A 158 2.19 -12.48 -7.16
N ALA A 159 1.30 -12.18 -6.21
CA ALA A 159 0.13 -12.99 -5.88
C ALA A 159 0.42 -14.48 -5.58
N PHE A 160 1.61 -14.79 -5.05
CA PHE A 160 1.97 -16.16 -4.64
C PHE A 160 1.21 -16.56 -3.36
N PRO A 161 0.68 -17.80 -3.24
CA PRO A 161 -0.06 -18.23 -2.05
C PRO A 161 0.77 -18.12 -0.76
N ALA A 162 0.31 -17.33 0.21
CA ALA A 162 1.06 -17.03 1.43
C ALA A 162 1.26 -18.28 2.29
N GLY A 163 0.21 -19.10 2.47
CA GLY A 163 0.28 -20.33 3.26
C GLY A 163 1.22 -21.39 2.67
N ILE A 164 1.44 -21.40 1.35
CA ILE A 164 2.45 -22.28 0.73
C ILE A 164 3.85 -21.78 1.07
N LYS A 165 4.09 -20.46 0.96
CA LYS A 165 5.38 -19.85 1.33
C LYS A 165 5.72 -20.14 2.80
N TRP A 166 4.74 -20.03 3.69
CA TRP A 166 4.92 -20.30 5.12
C TRP A 166 5.16 -21.78 5.39
N GLN A 167 4.47 -22.68 4.69
CA GLN A 167 4.75 -24.12 4.80
C GLN A 167 6.20 -24.44 4.42
N THR A 168 6.71 -23.87 3.33
CA THR A 168 8.10 -24.09 2.92
C THR A 168 9.08 -23.70 4.02
N VAL A 169 8.87 -22.56 4.69
CA VAL A 169 9.73 -22.14 5.82
C VAL A 169 9.53 -23.03 7.05
N LEU A 170 8.29 -23.45 7.33
CA LEU A 170 7.97 -24.34 8.45
C LEU A 170 8.65 -25.71 8.30
N ASP A 171 8.67 -26.26 7.08
CA ASP A 171 9.25 -27.58 6.76
C ASP A 171 10.78 -27.63 6.92
N GLU A 172 11.46 -26.48 6.95
CA GLU A 172 12.90 -26.41 7.22
C GLU A 172 13.24 -26.86 8.65
N PRO A 173 14.44 -27.45 8.88
CA PRO A 173 14.80 -28.12 10.13
C PRO A 173 14.45 -27.36 11.41
N ALA A 174 13.84 -28.07 12.36
CA ALA A 174 13.52 -27.51 13.67
C ALA A 174 14.79 -27.09 14.44
N GLY A 175 14.71 -25.99 15.18
CA GLY A 175 15.84 -25.42 15.94
C GLY A 175 16.85 -24.63 15.09
N GLN A 176 16.68 -24.59 13.76
CA GLN A 176 17.37 -23.63 12.92
C GLN A 176 16.80 -22.23 13.15
N GLN A 177 17.65 -21.20 13.14
CA GLN A 177 17.18 -19.82 13.15
C GLN A 177 16.35 -19.55 11.89
N LYS A 178 15.17 -18.98 12.05
CA LYS A 178 14.30 -18.54 10.95
C LYS A 178 13.95 -17.08 11.12
N TYR A 179 13.58 -16.41 10.03
CA TYR A 179 13.25 -14.97 10.04
C TYR A 179 11.90 -14.68 9.39
N VAL A 180 11.25 -13.61 9.87
CA VAL A 180 10.11 -12.98 9.20
C VAL A 180 10.52 -11.60 8.72
N VAL A 181 10.51 -11.36 7.43
CA VAL A 181 10.82 -10.07 6.82
C VAL A 181 9.55 -9.49 6.22
N CYS A 182 9.16 -8.33 6.73
CA CYS A 182 8.15 -7.49 6.13
C CYS A 182 8.79 -6.56 5.09
N ASN A 183 8.33 -6.68 3.85
CA ASN A 183 8.67 -5.76 2.78
C ASN A 183 7.70 -4.57 2.80
N ALA A 184 8.20 -3.45 3.31
CA ALA A 184 7.53 -2.15 3.40
C ALA A 184 8.26 -1.08 2.57
N ASP A 185 8.87 -1.49 1.45
CA ASP A 185 9.57 -0.57 0.55
C ASP A 185 8.59 0.25 -0.31
N GLU A 186 7.34 -0.22 -0.51
CA GLU A 186 6.22 0.43 -1.23
C GLU A 186 6.67 1.48 -2.27
N GLY A 187 7.53 1.05 -3.19
CA GLY A 187 8.22 1.94 -4.13
C GLY A 187 7.37 2.34 -5.34
N ASP A 188 6.24 1.66 -5.55
CA ASP A 188 5.37 1.90 -6.69
C ASP A 188 4.69 3.28 -6.60
N SER A 189 4.61 3.99 -7.72
CA SER A 189 3.79 5.20 -7.81
C SER A 189 2.31 4.85 -7.68
N GLY A 190 1.57 5.66 -6.91
CA GLY A 190 0.14 5.47 -6.70
C GLY A 190 -0.22 4.47 -5.59
N THR A 191 0.77 3.97 -4.85
CA THR A 191 0.54 3.10 -3.69
C THR A 191 0.83 3.82 -2.38
N PHE A 192 0.00 3.55 -1.37
CA PHE A 192 0.12 4.13 -0.03
C PHE A 192 -0.60 3.30 1.04
N ALA A 193 -1.05 2.09 0.71
CA ALA A 193 -1.79 1.24 1.62
C ALA A 193 -0.87 0.68 2.72
N ASP A 194 0.36 0.31 2.37
CA ASP A 194 1.37 -0.11 3.35
C ASP A 194 1.67 1.04 4.31
N ARG A 195 1.87 2.26 3.77
CA ARG A 195 2.06 3.47 4.60
C ARG A 195 0.92 3.68 5.57
N LEU A 196 -0.33 3.57 5.12
CA LEU A 196 -1.50 3.72 5.99
C LEU A 196 -1.53 2.66 7.09
N VAL A 197 -1.19 1.40 6.80
CA VAL A 197 -1.08 0.38 7.86
C VAL A 197 -0.03 0.79 8.90
N MET A 198 1.17 1.18 8.46
CA MET A 198 2.26 1.53 9.38
C MET A 198 2.03 2.81 10.17
N GLU A 199 1.28 3.78 9.63
CA GLU A 199 1.02 5.07 10.28
C GLU A 199 -0.30 5.10 11.07
N CYS A 200 -1.31 4.33 10.64
CA CYS A 200 -2.67 4.42 11.18
C CYS A 200 -3.09 3.19 12.00
N ASP A 201 -2.46 2.03 11.82
CA ASP A 201 -2.75 0.81 12.57
C ASP A 201 -1.49 -0.10 12.71
N PRO A 202 -0.38 0.41 13.27
CA PRO A 202 0.90 -0.30 13.31
C PRO A 202 0.84 -1.62 14.08
N TYR A 203 -0.02 -1.71 15.09
CA TYR A 203 -0.20 -2.94 15.88
C TYR A 203 -0.74 -4.10 15.05
N MET A 204 -1.53 -3.84 14.00
CA MET A 204 -1.99 -4.88 13.08
C MET A 204 -0.83 -5.53 12.31
N LEU A 205 0.14 -4.74 11.86
CA LEU A 205 1.33 -5.29 11.21
C LEU A 205 2.18 -6.09 12.21
N ILE A 206 2.39 -5.54 13.41
CA ILE A 206 3.13 -6.21 14.49
C ILE A 206 2.47 -7.55 14.84
N GLU A 207 1.15 -7.57 14.99
CA GLU A 207 0.36 -8.76 15.28
C GLU A 207 0.52 -9.79 14.17
N GLY A 208 0.37 -9.38 12.90
CA GLY A 208 0.53 -10.26 11.75
C GLY A 208 1.93 -10.88 11.65
N MET A 209 2.97 -10.11 11.99
CA MET A 209 4.35 -10.61 12.02
C MET A 209 4.61 -11.54 13.19
N ALA A 210 4.07 -11.26 14.38
CA ALA A 210 4.16 -12.16 15.53
C ALA A 210 3.46 -13.50 15.23
N ILE A 211 2.27 -13.48 14.64
CA ILE A 211 1.58 -14.69 14.18
C ILE A 211 2.43 -15.46 13.17
N ALA A 212 3.04 -14.77 12.19
CA ALA A 212 3.94 -15.41 11.24
C ALA A 212 5.16 -16.04 11.92
N GLY A 213 5.73 -15.37 12.93
CA GLY A 213 6.83 -15.89 13.75
C GLY A 213 6.47 -17.20 14.44
N LEU A 214 5.32 -17.22 15.12
CA LEU A 214 4.77 -18.43 15.76
C LEU A 214 4.45 -19.54 14.74
N ALA A 215 3.98 -19.17 13.54
CA ALA A 215 3.58 -20.12 12.50
C ALA A 215 4.76 -20.90 11.91
N VAL A 216 5.94 -20.28 11.82
CA VAL A 216 7.12 -20.91 11.19
C VAL A 216 8.25 -21.23 12.16
N GLY A 217 8.13 -20.81 13.43
CA GLY A 217 9.17 -20.94 14.44
C GLY A 217 10.34 -19.96 14.25
N ALA A 218 10.05 -18.77 13.72
CA ALA A 218 11.03 -17.68 13.65
C ALA A 218 11.01 -16.87 14.95
N THR A 219 12.19 -16.46 15.42
CA THR A 219 12.35 -15.72 16.68
C THR A 219 12.68 -14.24 16.48
N GLN A 220 12.94 -13.84 15.23
CA GLN A 220 13.31 -12.48 14.88
C GLN A 220 12.59 -12.06 13.59
N GLY A 221 12.04 -10.86 13.59
CA GLY A 221 11.51 -10.20 12.41
C GLY A 221 12.19 -8.87 12.09
N TYR A 222 12.08 -8.46 10.83
CA TYR A 222 12.55 -7.17 10.33
C TYR A 222 11.47 -6.51 9.48
N ILE A 223 11.19 -5.24 9.72
CA ILE A 223 10.37 -4.41 8.83
C ILE A 223 11.32 -3.53 8.02
N TYR A 224 11.45 -3.80 6.72
CA TYR A 224 12.27 -2.98 5.83
C TYR A 224 11.41 -1.84 5.27
N VAL A 225 11.57 -0.65 5.81
CA VAL A 225 10.78 0.56 5.47
C VAL A 225 11.60 1.44 4.55
N ARG A 226 11.02 1.91 3.44
CA ARG A 226 11.70 2.87 2.55
C ARG A 226 12.10 4.17 3.26
N SER A 227 13.19 4.78 2.83
CA SER A 227 13.73 6.04 3.40
C SER A 227 12.75 7.22 3.40
N GLU A 228 11.80 7.20 2.47
CA GLU A 228 10.81 8.24 2.24
C GLU A 228 9.68 8.22 3.28
N TYR A 229 9.53 7.12 4.04
CA TYR A 229 8.47 6.92 5.04
C TYR A 229 8.99 7.05 6.47
N GLN A 230 9.61 8.20 6.76
CA GLN A 230 10.19 8.48 8.08
C GLN A 230 9.14 8.51 9.21
N LEU A 231 7.90 8.91 8.92
CA LEU A 231 6.83 8.86 9.92
C LEU A 231 6.47 7.42 10.26
N SER A 232 6.32 6.55 9.26
CA SER A 232 6.06 5.12 9.46
C SER A 232 7.13 4.48 10.34
N GLN A 233 8.42 4.78 10.12
CA GLN A 233 9.50 4.30 11.00
C GLN A 233 9.24 4.71 12.46
N ARG A 234 9.01 6.01 12.72
CA ARG A 234 8.82 6.51 14.09
C ARG A 234 7.59 5.88 14.77
N MET A 235 6.50 5.72 14.04
CA MET A 235 5.27 5.08 14.56
C MET A 235 5.52 3.61 14.90
N LEU A 236 6.20 2.88 14.01
CA LEU A 236 6.53 1.47 14.23
C LEU A 236 7.51 1.27 15.39
N ASP A 237 8.57 2.08 15.49
CA ASP A 237 9.54 1.98 16.59
C ASP A 237 8.85 2.13 17.95
N GLU A 238 7.96 3.13 18.09
CA GLU A 238 7.19 3.34 19.32
C GLU A 238 6.16 2.22 19.57
N ALA A 239 5.47 1.76 18.52
CA ALA A 239 4.49 0.68 18.63
C ALA A 239 5.15 -0.65 19.04
N ILE A 240 6.33 -0.98 18.49
CA ILE A 240 7.11 -2.17 18.86
C ILE A 240 7.49 -2.13 20.34
N LEU A 241 8.03 -1.01 20.81
CA LEU A 241 8.40 -0.83 22.22
C LEU A 241 7.20 -1.04 23.16
N ARG A 242 6.03 -0.48 22.80
CA ARG A 242 4.80 -0.64 23.58
C ARG A 242 4.27 -2.08 23.54
N ALA A 243 4.31 -2.73 22.38
CA ALA A 243 3.85 -4.11 22.22
C ALA A 243 4.73 -5.10 23.01
N GLU A 244 6.05 -4.90 23.01
CA GLU A 244 6.99 -5.69 23.83
C GLU A 244 6.74 -5.48 25.33
N ALA A 245 6.60 -4.23 25.77
CA ALA A 245 6.29 -3.92 27.16
C ALA A 245 4.95 -4.52 27.65
N ALA A 246 3.99 -4.73 26.73
CA ALA A 246 2.70 -5.35 26.99
C ALA A 246 2.69 -6.88 26.85
N GLY A 247 3.81 -7.51 26.45
CA GLY A 247 3.92 -8.96 26.30
C GLY A 247 3.36 -9.53 24.98
N TYR A 248 3.13 -8.67 23.97
CA TYR A 248 2.73 -9.09 22.61
C TYR A 248 3.94 -9.38 21.69
N LEU A 249 5.14 -8.99 22.13
CA LEU A 249 6.44 -9.33 21.54
C LEU A 249 7.41 -9.72 22.66
N GLY A 250 8.62 -10.12 22.30
CA GLY A 250 9.71 -10.40 23.23
C GLY A 250 9.90 -11.89 23.48
N ASP A 251 10.37 -12.24 24.68
CA ASP A 251 10.79 -13.61 25.00
C ASP A 251 9.64 -14.60 25.21
N ASP A 252 8.44 -14.10 25.54
CA ASP A 252 7.26 -14.91 25.84
C ASP A 252 5.97 -14.28 25.29
N VAL A 253 5.80 -14.36 23.97
CA VAL A 253 4.67 -13.77 23.25
C VAL A 253 3.35 -14.33 23.78
N CYS A 254 2.51 -13.46 24.34
CA CYS A 254 1.21 -13.80 24.95
C CYS A 254 1.26 -14.92 26.00
N GLY A 255 2.40 -15.13 26.68
CA GLY A 255 2.55 -16.23 27.64
C GLY A 255 2.59 -17.63 27.01
N SER A 256 2.93 -17.73 25.72
CA SER A 256 2.97 -18.99 24.96
C SER A 256 4.23 -19.83 25.18
N GLY A 257 5.25 -19.27 25.81
CA GLY A 257 6.61 -19.81 25.90
C GLY A 257 7.43 -19.65 24.61
N GLN A 258 6.94 -18.89 23.62
CA GLN A 258 7.63 -18.65 22.35
C GLN A 258 8.14 -17.21 22.25
N THR A 259 9.33 -17.07 21.67
CA THR A 259 10.03 -15.79 21.49
C THR A 259 9.80 -15.21 20.11
N PHE A 260 9.52 -13.91 20.01
CA PHE A 260 9.58 -13.15 18.76
C PHE A 260 9.93 -11.69 19.00
N HIS A 261 11.09 -11.28 18.48
CA HIS A 261 11.59 -9.91 18.51
C HIS A 261 11.38 -9.23 17.15
N LEU A 262 11.18 -7.91 17.14
CA LEU A 262 10.92 -7.16 15.91
C LEU A 262 11.75 -5.88 15.87
N GLU A 263 12.32 -5.55 14.72
CA GLU A 263 13.02 -4.27 14.53
C GLU A 263 12.72 -3.66 13.15
N VAL A 264 12.79 -2.33 13.07
CA VAL A 264 12.66 -1.58 11.82
C VAL A 264 14.03 -1.34 11.21
N ARG A 265 14.14 -1.50 9.89
CA ARG A 265 15.31 -1.15 9.10
C ARG A 265 14.92 -0.16 8.02
N LEU A 266 15.54 1.01 8.06
CA LEU A 266 15.34 2.02 7.04
C LEU A 266 16.14 1.70 5.78
N GLY A 267 15.49 1.73 4.63
CA GLY A 267 16.10 1.64 3.31
C GLY A 267 16.88 2.91 2.95
N ALA A 268 17.38 2.95 1.71
CA ALA A 268 18.27 4.00 1.24
C ALA A 268 17.96 4.48 -0.19
N GLY A 269 16.67 4.64 -0.51
CA GLY A 269 16.20 5.27 -1.75
C GLY A 269 16.47 4.47 -3.03
N ALA A 270 16.23 3.16 -3.01
CA ALA A 270 16.41 2.30 -4.18
C ALA A 270 15.16 1.45 -4.40
N TYR A 271 14.39 1.73 -5.46
CA TYR A 271 13.14 1.01 -5.77
C TYR A 271 13.36 -0.51 -5.92
N ILE A 272 14.54 -0.90 -6.42
CA ILE A 272 14.88 -2.31 -6.60
C ILE A 272 14.95 -3.08 -5.27
N CYS A 273 15.06 -2.41 -4.12
CA CYS A 273 14.96 -3.04 -2.81
C CYS A 273 13.54 -3.49 -2.46
N GLY A 274 12.51 -3.14 -3.25
CA GLY A 274 11.21 -3.80 -3.20
C GLY A 274 11.23 -5.25 -3.72
N GLU A 275 12.25 -5.65 -4.49
CA GLU A 275 12.44 -7.06 -4.86
C GLU A 275 12.98 -7.87 -3.68
N GLU A 276 12.35 -9.01 -3.37
CA GLU A 276 12.59 -9.74 -2.13
C GLU A 276 14.05 -10.12 -1.87
N THR A 277 14.86 -10.43 -2.88
CA THR A 277 16.28 -10.79 -2.65
C THR A 277 17.20 -9.59 -2.58
N SER A 278 16.90 -8.52 -3.32
CA SER A 278 17.58 -7.24 -3.21
C SER A 278 17.37 -6.61 -1.83
N LEU A 279 16.14 -6.71 -1.31
CA LEU A 279 15.80 -6.34 0.06
C LEU A 279 16.69 -7.05 1.08
N LEU A 280 16.83 -8.37 0.95
CA LEU A 280 17.65 -9.18 1.84
C LEU A 280 19.14 -8.81 1.75
N GLU A 281 19.67 -8.52 0.56
CA GLU A 281 21.03 -7.99 0.43
C GLU A 281 21.21 -6.66 1.17
N SER A 282 20.23 -5.76 1.09
CA SER A 282 20.24 -4.48 1.81
C SER A 282 20.20 -4.68 3.33
N LEU A 283 19.34 -5.58 3.84
CA LEU A 283 19.29 -5.94 5.26
C LEU A 283 20.62 -6.50 5.78
N GLU A 284 21.36 -7.21 4.92
CA GLU A 284 22.70 -7.75 5.19
C GLU A 284 23.82 -6.70 5.07
N GLY A 285 23.50 -5.43 4.81
CA GLY A 285 24.45 -4.33 4.70
C GLY A 285 25.22 -4.33 3.37
N LYS A 286 24.71 -5.02 2.35
CA LYS A 286 25.29 -5.06 1.00
C LYS A 286 24.55 -4.09 0.08
N ARG A 287 25.02 -3.98 -1.16
CA ARG A 287 24.28 -3.31 -2.23
C ARG A 287 23.02 -4.12 -2.57
N GLY A 288 21.89 -3.44 -2.78
CA GLY A 288 20.63 -4.04 -3.24
C GLY A 288 20.73 -4.61 -4.66
N LEU A 289 21.42 -5.75 -4.80
CA LEU A 289 21.52 -6.52 -6.02
C LEU A 289 20.58 -7.72 -5.93
N VAL A 290 19.77 -7.93 -6.96
CA VAL A 290 18.94 -9.14 -7.05
C VAL A 290 19.82 -10.41 -7.04
N ARG A 291 19.46 -11.39 -6.21
CA ARG A 291 20.11 -12.72 -6.17
C ARG A 291 19.56 -13.60 -7.29
N SER A 292 20.36 -14.55 -7.75
CA SER A 292 19.85 -15.57 -8.69
C SER A 292 18.92 -16.52 -7.92
N LYS A 293 17.81 -16.92 -8.54
CA LYS A 293 16.89 -17.95 -8.02
C LYS A 293 16.93 -19.15 -8.97
N PRO A 294 17.14 -20.40 -8.49
CA PRO A 294 17.27 -20.85 -7.09
C PRO A 294 18.60 -20.48 -6.39
N PRO A 295 18.66 -20.57 -5.03
CA PRO A 295 17.61 -21.02 -4.10
C PRO A 295 16.55 -19.94 -3.78
N LEU A 296 15.39 -20.37 -3.25
CA LEU A 296 14.31 -19.47 -2.82
C LEU A 296 14.61 -18.89 -1.42
N PRO A 297 14.20 -17.64 -1.12
CA PRO A 297 14.36 -17.07 0.22
C PRO A 297 13.71 -17.88 1.35
N ALA A 298 12.65 -18.63 1.03
CA ALA A 298 11.98 -19.51 1.98
C ALA A 298 12.88 -20.66 2.48
N ILE A 299 13.96 -20.97 1.77
CA ILE A 299 14.95 -21.99 2.12
C ILE A 299 16.27 -21.31 2.54
N GLU A 300 16.81 -20.44 1.67
CA GLU A 300 18.04 -19.68 1.91
C GLU A 300 17.80 -18.18 1.66
N GLY A 301 17.35 -17.47 2.70
CA GLY A 301 16.99 -16.06 2.67
C GLY A 301 17.98 -15.18 3.43
N LEU A 302 17.50 -14.49 4.47
CA LEU A 302 18.28 -13.57 5.28
C LEU A 302 19.41 -14.32 6.00
N PHE A 303 20.66 -13.90 5.81
CA PHE A 303 21.85 -14.56 6.36
C PHE A 303 21.94 -16.06 6.01
N GLY A 304 21.37 -16.45 4.86
CA GLY A 304 21.31 -17.84 4.40
C GLY A 304 20.37 -18.73 5.23
N GLN A 305 19.46 -18.14 6.01
CA GLN A 305 18.47 -18.88 6.81
C GLN A 305 17.09 -18.86 6.15
N PRO A 306 16.22 -19.86 6.44
CA PRO A 306 14.84 -19.87 5.98
C PRO A 306 14.10 -18.60 6.39
N THR A 307 13.54 -17.90 5.42
CA THR A 307 12.95 -16.57 5.65
C THR A 307 11.59 -16.44 4.99
N VAL A 308 10.58 -16.11 5.79
CA VAL A 308 9.30 -15.62 5.29
C VAL A 308 9.51 -14.19 4.82
N VAL A 309 9.34 -13.92 3.52
CA VAL A 309 9.28 -12.54 3.00
C VAL A 309 7.85 -12.26 2.53
N ASN A 310 7.17 -11.31 3.18
CA ASN A 310 5.81 -10.90 2.83
C ASN A 310 5.69 -9.38 2.80
N ASN A 311 4.84 -8.86 1.92
CA ASN A 311 4.44 -7.45 1.92
C ASN A 311 3.59 -7.13 3.16
N VAL A 312 3.55 -5.85 3.57
CA VAL A 312 2.77 -5.34 4.72
C VAL A 312 1.32 -5.80 4.65
N LEU A 313 0.59 -5.59 3.55
CA LEU A 313 -0.82 -6.00 3.45
C LEU A 313 -1.04 -7.52 3.54
N SER A 314 -0.06 -8.33 3.12
CA SER A 314 -0.13 -9.78 3.35
C SER A 314 -0.09 -10.12 4.83
N LEU A 315 0.78 -9.46 5.60
CA LEU A 315 0.89 -9.69 7.04
C LEU A 315 -0.29 -9.07 7.80
N ALA A 316 -0.75 -7.89 7.38
CA ALA A 316 -1.88 -7.18 7.98
C ALA A 316 -3.23 -7.91 7.84
N ALA A 317 -3.39 -8.78 6.83
CA ALA A 317 -4.58 -9.62 6.70
C ALA A 317 -4.61 -10.80 7.69
N VAL A 318 -3.44 -11.21 8.23
CA VAL A 318 -3.29 -12.40 9.08
C VAL A 318 -4.07 -12.29 10.40
N PRO A 319 -4.05 -11.17 11.14
CA PRO A 319 -4.86 -11.02 12.35
C PRO A 319 -6.34 -11.35 12.15
N TYR A 320 -6.96 -10.81 11.10
CA TYR A 320 -8.36 -11.09 10.77
C TYR A 320 -8.58 -12.59 10.45
N ILE A 321 -7.68 -13.17 9.65
CA ILE A 321 -7.74 -14.60 9.28
C ILE A 321 -7.68 -15.48 10.53
N LEU A 322 -6.79 -15.17 11.48
CA LEU A 322 -6.67 -15.97 12.69
C LEU A 322 -7.84 -15.76 13.64
N ASP A 323 -8.31 -14.53 13.81
CA ASP A 323 -9.47 -14.23 14.67
C ASP A 323 -10.75 -14.87 14.11
N LYS A 324 -11.19 -14.42 12.92
CA LYS A 324 -12.47 -14.79 12.32
C LYS A 324 -12.45 -16.14 11.56
N GLY A 325 -11.27 -16.63 11.22
CA GLY A 325 -11.06 -17.89 10.49
C GLY A 325 -10.78 -17.69 8.99
N GLY A 326 -9.95 -18.54 8.41
CA GLY A 326 -9.55 -18.53 7.01
C GLY A 326 -10.74 -18.69 6.07
N ASN A 327 -11.68 -19.59 6.38
CA ASN A 327 -12.89 -19.73 5.56
C ASN A 327 -13.72 -18.43 5.50
N ALA A 328 -13.81 -17.68 6.61
CA ALA A 328 -14.53 -16.40 6.63
C ALA A 328 -13.83 -15.32 5.76
N TYR A 329 -12.50 -15.37 5.65
CA TYR A 329 -11.77 -14.53 4.70
C TYR A 329 -11.98 -14.98 3.24
N ALA A 330 -12.02 -16.31 3.01
CA ALA A 330 -12.23 -16.91 1.69
C ALA A 330 -13.65 -16.73 1.12
N GLU A 331 -14.63 -16.37 1.94
CA GLU A 331 -15.98 -16.00 1.51
C GLU A 331 -16.01 -14.69 0.69
N TYR A 332 -14.96 -13.87 0.79
CA TYR A 332 -14.80 -12.66 0.00
C TYR A 332 -13.99 -12.92 -1.28
N GLY A 333 -14.28 -12.13 -2.31
CA GLY A 333 -13.57 -12.14 -3.58
C GLY A 333 -14.22 -13.02 -4.63
N MET A 334 -13.44 -13.42 -5.64
CA MET A 334 -13.92 -14.24 -6.75
C MET A 334 -12.82 -15.14 -7.30
N GLY A 335 -13.21 -16.26 -7.91
CA GLY A 335 -12.26 -17.18 -8.55
C GLY A 335 -11.17 -17.64 -7.59
N ARG A 336 -9.91 -17.31 -7.89
CA ARG A 336 -8.76 -17.57 -7.00
C ARG A 336 -8.21 -16.29 -6.35
N SER A 337 -8.89 -15.17 -6.54
CA SER A 337 -8.59 -13.90 -5.88
C SER A 337 -9.51 -13.78 -4.68
N LEU A 338 -9.12 -14.42 -3.59
CA LEU A 338 -9.91 -14.49 -2.36
C LEU A 338 -9.50 -13.39 -1.37
N GLY A 339 -10.45 -13.01 -0.51
CA GLY A 339 -10.33 -11.90 0.42
C GLY A 339 -10.64 -10.55 -0.22
N THR A 340 -10.07 -9.51 0.38
CA THR A 340 -10.21 -8.12 -0.06
C THR A 340 -8.90 -7.58 -0.64
N LEU A 341 -9.05 -6.56 -1.48
CA LEU A 341 -8.00 -5.74 -2.07
C LEU A 341 -8.14 -4.32 -1.53
N ALA A 342 -7.03 -3.78 -1.02
CA ALA A 342 -6.92 -2.37 -0.72
C ALA A 342 -6.55 -1.65 -2.02
N ILE A 343 -7.51 -0.96 -2.62
CA ILE A 343 -7.34 -0.18 -3.84
C ILE A 343 -6.92 1.24 -3.44
N GLN A 344 -5.87 1.75 -4.07
CA GLN A 344 -5.32 3.08 -3.79
C GLN A 344 -5.53 3.97 -5.01
N LEU A 345 -6.50 4.88 -4.91
CA LEU A 345 -6.90 5.72 -6.01
C LEU A 345 -6.10 7.02 -6.00
N ALA A 346 -5.29 7.23 -7.04
CA ALA A 346 -4.24 8.24 -7.11
C ALA A 346 -4.17 8.93 -8.49
N GLY A 347 -3.29 9.92 -8.60
CA GLY A 347 -3.08 10.70 -9.83
C GLY A 347 -4.15 11.77 -10.02
N ASN A 348 -4.59 11.98 -11.26
CA ASN A 348 -5.58 12.98 -11.61
C ASN A 348 -7.00 12.45 -11.35
N ILE A 349 -7.40 12.38 -10.08
CA ILE A 349 -8.70 11.87 -9.63
C ILE A 349 -9.33 12.80 -8.59
N LYS A 350 -10.64 13.02 -8.70
CA LYS A 350 -11.36 13.97 -7.85
C LYS A 350 -11.49 13.50 -6.40
N GLN A 351 -11.77 12.22 -6.18
CA GLN A 351 -11.95 11.62 -4.86
C GLN A 351 -10.94 10.50 -4.65
N GLY A 352 -9.67 10.89 -4.48
CA GLY A 352 -8.55 9.95 -4.25
C GLY A 352 -8.47 9.46 -2.81
N GLY A 353 -7.89 8.28 -2.61
CA GLY A 353 -7.79 7.67 -1.28
C GLY A 353 -7.86 6.15 -1.31
N LEU A 354 -8.25 5.57 -0.18
CA LEU A 354 -8.27 4.13 0.05
C LEU A 354 -9.67 3.53 -0.09
N ILE A 355 -9.78 2.47 -0.88
CA ILE A 355 -10.99 1.67 -1.06
C ILE A 355 -10.67 0.22 -0.77
N GLU A 356 -11.16 -0.37 0.32
CA GLU A 356 -11.05 -1.81 0.53
C GLU A 356 -12.33 -2.53 0.06
N MET A 357 -12.18 -3.40 -0.92
CA MET A 357 -13.28 -4.17 -1.51
C MET A 357 -12.86 -5.62 -1.74
N ALA A 358 -13.82 -6.54 -1.72
CA ALA A 358 -13.64 -7.88 -2.25
C ALA A 358 -13.17 -7.79 -3.73
N PHE A 359 -12.29 -8.70 -4.13
CA PHE A 359 -11.93 -8.84 -5.54
C PHE A 359 -13.18 -9.03 -6.40
N GLY A 360 -13.18 -8.43 -7.58
CA GLY A 360 -14.28 -8.52 -8.56
C GLY A 360 -15.00 -7.21 -8.87
N VAL A 361 -14.86 -6.17 -8.05
CA VAL A 361 -15.32 -4.81 -8.41
C VAL A 361 -14.65 -4.38 -9.72
N THR A 362 -15.36 -3.71 -10.62
CA THR A 362 -14.77 -3.28 -11.90
C THR A 362 -13.89 -2.04 -11.74
N LEU A 363 -12.89 -1.89 -12.61
CA LEU A 363 -12.08 -0.67 -12.65
C LEU A 363 -12.95 0.57 -12.92
N ARG A 364 -14.01 0.46 -13.72
CA ARG A 364 -14.96 1.55 -14.00
C ARG A 364 -15.68 2.00 -12.73
N GLU A 365 -16.22 1.08 -11.94
CA GLU A 365 -16.86 1.40 -10.66
C GLU A 365 -15.90 2.14 -9.72
N ILE A 366 -14.62 1.72 -9.66
CA ILE A 366 -13.62 2.43 -8.86
C ILE A 366 -13.41 3.86 -9.35
N LEU A 367 -13.25 4.06 -10.66
CA LEU A 367 -12.91 5.36 -11.25
C LEU A 367 -14.09 6.35 -11.22
N GLU A 368 -15.29 5.87 -11.56
CA GLU A 368 -16.47 6.70 -11.76
C GLU A 368 -17.28 6.84 -10.46
N ASP A 369 -17.59 5.73 -9.79
CA ASP A 369 -18.48 5.76 -8.62
C ASP A 369 -17.78 6.19 -7.33
N PHE A 370 -16.55 5.72 -7.11
CA PHE A 370 -15.75 6.13 -5.96
C PHE A 370 -14.90 7.35 -6.28
N GLY A 371 -14.20 7.34 -7.41
CA GLY A 371 -13.28 8.42 -7.79
C GLY A 371 -13.97 9.72 -8.23
N GLY A 372 -15.21 9.64 -8.70
CA GLY A 372 -15.95 10.80 -9.19
C GLY A 372 -15.35 11.42 -10.46
N GLY A 373 -14.59 10.65 -11.24
CA GLY A 373 -13.87 11.11 -12.42
C GLY A 373 -12.58 11.89 -12.10
N SER A 374 -12.00 12.53 -13.13
CA SER A 374 -10.73 13.24 -12.98
C SER A 374 -10.84 14.47 -12.08
N PHE A 375 -9.73 14.84 -11.43
CA PHE A 375 -9.66 16.06 -10.63
C PHE A 375 -9.87 17.32 -11.48
N THR A 376 -9.36 17.31 -12.72
CA THR A 376 -9.48 18.42 -13.68
C THR A 376 -10.88 18.56 -14.29
N GLY A 377 -11.76 17.56 -14.11
CA GLY A 377 -13.06 17.49 -14.78
C GLY A 377 -12.97 17.14 -16.27
N ARG A 378 -11.77 16.87 -16.79
CA ARG A 378 -11.53 16.44 -18.17
C ARG A 378 -11.78 14.94 -18.34
N PRO A 379 -12.06 14.44 -19.55
CA PRO A 379 -12.19 13.01 -19.78
C PRO A 379 -10.93 12.26 -19.35
N MET A 380 -11.10 11.18 -18.58
CA MET A 380 -10.02 10.24 -18.29
C MET A 380 -9.62 9.52 -19.59
N ARG A 381 -8.32 9.33 -19.83
CA ARG A 381 -7.80 8.73 -21.07
C ARG A 381 -7.09 7.40 -20.84
N ALA A 382 -6.23 7.35 -19.83
CA ALA A 382 -5.44 6.18 -19.50
C ALA A 382 -5.39 5.99 -17.99
N VAL A 383 -5.31 4.72 -17.56
CA VAL A 383 -5.17 4.37 -16.15
C VAL A 383 -4.06 3.35 -16.02
N GLN A 384 -3.09 3.60 -15.14
CA GLN A 384 -2.07 2.63 -14.80
C GLN A 384 -2.46 1.93 -13.51
N VAL A 385 -2.64 0.61 -13.56
CA VAL A 385 -2.97 -0.21 -12.38
C VAL A 385 -1.76 -1.05 -12.02
N GLY A 386 -1.43 -1.12 -10.73
CA GLY A 386 -0.39 -2.01 -10.21
C GLY A 386 1.04 -1.50 -10.27
N GLY A 387 1.23 -0.20 -10.45
CA GLY A 387 2.52 0.48 -10.35
C GLY A 387 3.21 0.77 -11.69
N PRO A 388 4.40 1.40 -11.66
CA PRO A 388 5.10 1.92 -12.83
C PRO A 388 5.51 0.84 -13.85
N LEU A 389 5.59 -0.42 -13.43
CA LEU A 389 5.96 -1.55 -14.27
C LEU A 389 4.77 -2.19 -15.00
N MET A 390 3.55 -1.69 -14.83
CA MET A 390 2.35 -2.28 -15.41
C MET A 390 1.84 -1.49 -16.62
N ALA A 391 1.05 -2.18 -17.45
CA ALA A 391 0.42 -1.63 -18.64
C ALA A 391 -0.54 -0.47 -18.32
N TYR A 392 -0.65 0.48 -19.25
CA TYR A 392 -1.69 1.50 -19.27
C TYR A 392 -2.97 0.93 -19.90
N MET A 393 -4.09 1.07 -19.20
CA MET A 393 -5.39 0.56 -19.60
C MET A 393 -6.25 1.68 -20.23
N PRO A 394 -6.66 1.56 -21.50
CA PRO A 394 -7.62 2.48 -22.12
C PRO A 394 -9.05 2.25 -21.60
N ALA A 395 -9.94 3.21 -21.85
CA ALA A 395 -11.34 3.16 -21.43
C ALA A 395 -12.11 1.90 -21.83
N SER A 396 -11.71 1.24 -22.93
CA SER A 396 -12.29 -0.02 -23.40
C SER A 396 -12.00 -1.22 -22.49
N GLN A 397 -11.09 -1.08 -21.53
CA GLN A 397 -10.72 -2.14 -20.58
C GLN A 397 -11.20 -1.87 -19.15
N TRP A 398 -11.88 -0.74 -18.87
CA TRP A 398 -12.26 -0.41 -17.49
C TRP A 398 -13.40 -1.28 -16.93
N ASP A 399 -14.13 -2.01 -17.77
CA ASP A 399 -15.11 -3.00 -17.30
C ASP A 399 -14.45 -4.32 -16.82
N THR A 400 -13.12 -4.38 -16.79
CA THR A 400 -12.38 -5.52 -16.26
C THR A 400 -12.56 -5.61 -14.74
N PRO A 401 -12.97 -6.77 -14.20
CA PRO A 401 -13.04 -6.96 -12.76
C PRO A 401 -11.64 -6.95 -12.16
N MET A 402 -11.48 -6.33 -10.98
CA MET A 402 -10.26 -6.37 -10.18
C MET A 402 -10.04 -7.80 -9.65
N ASP A 403 -9.50 -8.66 -10.52
CA ASP A 403 -9.10 -10.04 -10.29
C ASP A 403 -7.72 -10.31 -10.93
N TYR A 404 -6.84 -11.05 -10.24
CA TYR A 404 -5.47 -11.27 -10.69
C TYR A 404 -5.40 -11.94 -12.07
N GLU A 405 -6.27 -12.92 -12.32
CA GLU A 405 -6.28 -13.67 -13.57
C GLU A 405 -6.91 -12.86 -14.72
N ALA A 406 -7.95 -12.07 -14.44
CA ALA A 406 -8.59 -11.19 -15.42
C ALA A 406 -7.62 -10.11 -15.94
N PHE A 407 -6.85 -9.48 -15.07
CA PHE A 407 -5.84 -8.50 -15.46
C PHE A 407 -4.69 -9.15 -16.24
N ALA A 408 -4.19 -10.30 -15.78
CA ALA A 408 -3.12 -11.03 -16.46
C ALA A 408 -3.51 -11.43 -17.89
N ALA A 409 -4.77 -11.79 -18.13
CA ALA A 409 -5.28 -12.12 -19.47
C ALA A 409 -5.22 -10.94 -20.46
N LEU A 410 -5.14 -9.70 -19.97
CA LEU A 410 -4.98 -8.49 -20.77
C LEU A 410 -3.52 -8.05 -20.93
N GLY A 411 -2.57 -8.76 -20.32
CA GLY A 411 -1.18 -8.32 -20.20
C GLY A 411 -1.01 -7.15 -19.22
N ALA A 412 -1.97 -6.97 -18.30
CA ALA A 412 -1.93 -6.02 -17.21
C ALA A 412 -1.72 -6.76 -15.87
N GLY A 413 -1.60 -6.01 -14.78
CA GLY A 413 -1.49 -6.58 -13.44
C GLY A 413 -2.11 -5.68 -12.39
N ILE A 414 -2.67 -6.27 -11.34
CA ILE A 414 -3.21 -5.51 -10.21
C ILE A 414 -2.09 -4.97 -9.33
N GLY A 415 -0.95 -5.65 -9.30
CA GLY A 415 0.17 -5.29 -8.43
C GLY A 415 -0.27 -5.18 -6.98
N HIS A 416 0.07 -4.07 -6.36
CA HIS A 416 -0.32 -3.72 -5.00
C HIS A 416 -1.72 -3.07 -4.87
N GLY A 417 -2.47 -2.92 -5.97
CA GLY A 417 -3.80 -2.28 -5.98
C GLY A 417 -3.78 -0.77 -6.20
N GLY A 418 -2.62 -0.18 -6.50
CA GLY A 418 -2.52 1.23 -6.91
C GLY A 418 -3.17 1.49 -8.26
N VAL A 419 -3.92 2.58 -8.37
CA VAL A 419 -4.65 3.01 -9.57
C VAL A 419 -4.32 4.48 -9.84
N VAL A 420 -3.49 4.75 -10.85
CA VAL A 420 -3.06 6.10 -11.24
C VAL A 420 -3.82 6.55 -12.47
N VAL A 421 -4.59 7.63 -12.32
CA VAL A 421 -5.47 8.17 -13.37
C VAL A 421 -4.79 9.30 -14.14
N PHE A 422 -4.91 9.26 -15.47
CA PHE A 422 -4.48 10.30 -16.40
C PHE A 422 -5.68 10.80 -17.20
N ASP A 423 -5.82 12.12 -17.34
CA ASP A 423 -6.83 12.72 -18.22
C ASP A 423 -6.34 12.83 -19.67
N ASP A 424 -7.18 13.36 -20.56
CA ASP A 424 -6.90 13.52 -21.99
C ASP A 424 -5.76 14.49 -22.35
N THR A 425 -5.12 15.13 -21.37
CA THR A 425 -3.90 15.95 -21.58
C THR A 425 -2.61 15.15 -21.54
N VAL A 426 -2.65 13.88 -21.11
CA VAL A 426 -1.46 13.03 -21.02
C VAL A 426 -0.82 12.80 -22.40
N ASP A 427 0.50 12.90 -22.49
CA ASP A 427 1.30 12.43 -23.62
C ASP A 427 1.81 11.02 -23.30
N MET A 428 1.18 10.01 -23.89
CA MET A 428 1.54 8.61 -23.66
C MET A 428 2.91 8.25 -24.24
N GLY A 429 3.40 8.99 -25.23
CA GLY A 429 4.77 8.87 -25.74
C GLY A 429 5.80 9.28 -24.70
N GLU A 430 5.53 10.34 -23.93
CA GLU A 430 6.34 10.70 -22.76
C GLU A 430 6.22 9.65 -21.65
N GLN A 431 5.04 9.09 -21.42
CA GLN A 431 4.87 8.02 -20.43
C GLN A 431 5.68 6.75 -20.78
N ALA A 432 5.75 6.38 -22.06
CA ALA A 432 6.59 5.28 -22.53
C ALA A 432 8.08 5.59 -22.35
N ARG A 433 8.49 6.83 -22.64
CA ARG A 433 9.86 7.31 -22.42
C ARG A 433 10.23 7.26 -20.93
N PHE A 434 9.35 7.75 -20.07
CA PHE A 434 9.52 7.76 -18.62
C PHE A 434 9.68 6.33 -18.06
N ALA A 435 8.95 5.33 -18.57
CA ALA A 435 9.12 3.95 -18.13
C ALA A 435 10.56 3.43 -18.36
N MET A 436 11.15 3.75 -19.50
CA MET A 436 12.55 3.41 -19.80
C MET A 436 13.55 4.23 -18.97
N GLU A 437 13.25 5.51 -18.72
CA GLU A 437 14.06 6.38 -17.86
C GLU A 437 14.06 5.89 -16.40
N PHE A 438 12.90 5.54 -15.87
CA PHE A 438 12.75 4.96 -14.53
C PHE A 438 13.58 3.69 -14.39
N CYS A 439 13.52 2.79 -15.37
CA CYS A 439 14.36 1.59 -15.40
C CYS A 439 15.86 1.91 -15.44
N THR A 440 16.26 2.99 -16.11
CA THR A 440 17.66 3.45 -16.14
C THR A 440 18.14 3.87 -14.76
N VAL A 441 17.32 4.62 -14.02
CA VAL A 441 17.64 5.12 -12.68
C VAL A 441 17.66 3.98 -11.66
N GLU A 442 16.66 3.10 -11.71
CA GLU A 442 16.41 2.10 -10.66
C GLU A 442 17.01 0.72 -10.95
N SER A 443 17.73 0.55 -12.07
CA SER A 443 18.44 -0.69 -12.36
C SER A 443 19.49 -0.99 -11.30
N CYS A 444 19.43 -2.18 -10.68
CA CYS A 444 20.54 -2.66 -9.84
C CYS A 444 21.85 -2.89 -10.63
N GLY A 445 21.76 -2.90 -11.97
CA GLY A 445 22.89 -2.97 -12.88
C GLY A 445 23.35 -4.37 -13.28
N LYS A 446 22.68 -5.43 -12.78
CA LYS A 446 23.08 -6.82 -13.00
C LYS A 446 22.82 -7.33 -14.43
N CYS A 447 21.66 -7.01 -15.02
CA CYS A 447 21.27 -7.47 -16.35
C CYS A 447 21.59 -6.41 -17.41
N THR A 448 22.25 -6.79 -18.51
CA THR A 448 22.55 -5.86 -19.61
C THR A 448 21.29 -5.26 -20.26
N PRO A 449 20.21 -6.02 -20.54
CA PRO A 449 18.99 -5.43 -21.10
C PRO A 449 18.37 -4.37 -20.17
N CYS A 450 18.31 -4.63 -18.86
CA CYS A 450 17.80 -3.67 -17.89
C CYS A 450 18.73 -2.44 -17.72
N ARG A 451 20.04 -2.63 -17.66
CA ARG A 451 21.00 -1.53 -17.37
C ARG A 451 21.30 -0.64 -18.57
N ILE A 452 21.44 -1.24 -19.75
CA ILE A 452 21.85 -0.55 -20.97
C ILE A 452 20.69 -0.46 -21.96
N GLY A 453 19.87 -1.50 -22.06
CA GLY A 453 18.72 -1.50 -22.95
C GLY A 453 17.73 -0.40 -22.63
N SER A 454 17.43 -0.15 -21.34
CA SER A 454 16.59 0.97 -20.89
C SER A 454 17.08 2.33 -21.40
N VAL A 455 18.38 2.63 -21.26
CA VAL A 455 19.02 3.84 -21.81
C VAL A 455 18.79 3.95 -23.32
N ARG A 456 18.99 2.85 -24.05
CA ARG A 456 18.73 2.82 -25.50
C ARG A 456 17.25 2.97 -25.83
N GLY A 457 16.36 2.46 -24.98
CA GLY A 457 14.92 2.63 -25.10
C GLY A 457 14.52 4.10 -25.05
N VAL A 458 15.09 4.87 -24.11
CA VAL A 458 14.90 6.33 -24.05
C VAL A 458 15.33 6.98 -25.37
N GLU A 459 16.56 6.71 -25.81
CA GLU A 459 17.10 7.28 -27.06
C GLU A 459 16.26 6.92 -28.30
N VAL A 460 15.76 5.69 -28.37
CA VAL A 460 14.93 5.21 -29.49
C VAL A 460 13.57 5.90 -29.49
N ILE A 461 12.93 6.04 -28.33
CA ILE A 461 11.65 6.75 -28.21
C ILE A 461 11.82 8.23 -28.60
N ASP A 462 12.92 8.88 -28.18
CA ASP A 462 13.23 10.26 -28.56
C ASP A 462 13.37 10.41 -30.09
N ARG A 463 14.01 9.44 -30.77
CA ARG A 463 14.11 9.44 -32.26
C ARG A 463 12.77 9.24 -32.94
N ILE A 464 11.94 8.32 -32.45
CA ILE A 464 10.57 8.08 -32.96
C ILE A 464 9.76 9.39 -32.93
N ARG A 465 9.79 10.09 -31.79
CA ARG A 465 9.06 11.35 -31.56
C ARG A 465 9.64 12.51 -32.38
N ALA A 466 10.95 12.53 -32.62
CA ALA A 466 11.58 13.47 -33.55
C ALA A 466 11.25 13.20 -35.03
N GLY A 467 10.74 12.02 -35.37
CA GLY A 467 10.51 11.58 -36.75
C GLY A 467 11.78 11.12 -37.46
N ASP A 468 12.83 10.78 -36.72
CA ASP A 468 14.07 10.22 -37.25
C ASP A 468 13.93 8.70 -37.43
N ASN A 469 14.07 8.23 -38.67
CA ASN A 469 13.91 6.83 -39.09
C ASN A 469 12.82 6.06 -38.32
N ARG A 470 11.61 6.63 -38.29
CA ARG A 470 10.56 6.24 -37.34
C ARG A 470 10.17 4.76 -37.42
N ASP A 471 9.93 4.25 -38.62
CA ASP A 471 9.41 2.89 -38.81
C ASP A 471 10.41 1.84 -38.34
N ASP A 472 11.69 1.99 -38.69
CA ASP A 472 12.77 1.11 -38.21
C ASP A 472 12.96 1.22 -36.69
N ASN A 473 12.85 2.42 -36.13
CA ASN A 473 12.97 2.62 -34.68
C ASN A 473 11.80 2.01 -33.90
N LEU A 474 10.58 1.95 -34.46
CA LEU A 474 9.46 1.23 -33.86
C LEU A 474 9.71 -0.28 -33.79
N VAL A 475 10.29 -0.85 -34.85
CA VAL A 475 10.71 -2.27 -34.85
C VAL A 475 11.79 -2.49 -33.80
N LEU A 476 12.82 -1.63 -33.77
CA LEU A 476 13.90 -1.72 -32.80
C LEU A 476 13.41 -1.61 -31.34
N LEU A 477 12.42 -0.74 -31.08
CA LEU A 477 11.81 -0.62 -29.75
C LEU A 477 11.08 -1.92 -29.36
N ALA A 478 10.34 -2.53 -30.28
CA ALA A 478 9.66 -3.80 -30.03
C ALA A 478 10.67 -4.93 -29.73
N GLU A 479 11.72 -5.07 -30.53
CA GLU A 479 12.79 -6.06 -30.33
C GLU A 479 13.54 -5.84 -29.00
N LEU A 480 13.77 -4.58 -28.62
CA LEU A 480 14.36 -4.23 -27.32
C LEU A 480 13.44 -4.64 -26.17
N CYS A 481 12.14 -4.36 -26.28
CA CYS A 481 11.15 -4.75 -25.29
C CYS A 481 11.14 -6.28 -25.10
N GLU A 482 11.12 -7.07 -26.18
CA GLU A 482 11.23 -8.54 -26.12
C GLU A 482 12.54 -8.98 -25.44
N THR A 483 13.66 -8.37 -25.82
CA THR A 483 14.97 -8.65 -25.20
C THR A 483 14.98 -8.37 -23.69
N MET A 484 14.28 -7.32 -23.25
CA MET A 484 14.16 -6.98 -21.83
C MET A 484 13.27 -7.98 -21.07
N VAL A 485 12.16 -8.41 -21.67
CA VAL A 485 11.28 -9.46 -21.11
C VAL A 485 12.07 -10.75 -20.89
N ASP A 486 12.79 -11.20 -21.93
CA ASP A 486 13.46 -12.51 -21.90
C ASP A 486 14.81 -12.49 -21.15
N GLY A 487 15.49 -11.35 -21.16
CA GLY A 487 16.88 -11.21 -20.69
C GLY A 487 17.05 -10.59 -19.30
N SER A 488 15.98 -10.41 -18.53
CA SER A 488 16.00 -9.78 -17.21
C SER A 488 15.79 -10.78 -16.07
N LEU A 489 16.65 -10.70 -15.03
CA LEU A 489 16.58 -11.59 -13.86
C LEU A 489 15.42 -11.28 -12.90
N CYS A 490 14.81 -10.09 -13.02
CA CYS A 490 13.71 -9.65 -12.17
C CYS A 490 12.72 -8.77 -12.93
N ALA A 491 11.60 -8.47 -12.27
CA ALA A 491 10.51 -7.67 -12.79
C ALA A 491 10.91 -6.25 -13.23
N MET A 492 11.89 -5.60 -12.59
CA MET A 492 12.34 -4.26 -13.01
C MET A 492 12.66 -4.21 -14.51
N GLY A 493 13.56 -5.09 -14.97
CA GLY A 493 13.88 -5.17 -16.39
C GLY A 493 12.78 -5.88 -17.19
N GLY A 494 12.22 -6.96 -16.66
CA GLY A 494 11.28 -7.83 -17.39
C GLY A 494 9.89 -7.23 -17.61
N MET A 495 9.49 -6.26 -16.79
CA MET A 495 8.17 -5.63 -16.83
C MET A 495 8.20 -4.15 -17.23
N THR A 496 9.36 -3.48 -17.24
CA THR A 496 9.51 -2.16 -17.90
C THR A 496 8.91 -2.12 -19.33
N PRO A 497 9.00 -3.20 -20.13
CA PRO A 497 8.33 -3.26 -21.43
C PRO A 497 6.80 -3.12 -21.39
N PHE A 498 6.11 -3.47 -20.31
CA PHE A 498 4.64 -3.51 -20.28
C PHE A 498 3.97 -2.14 -20.47
N PRO A 499 4.35 -1.07 -19.73
CA PRO A 499 3.84 0.27 -20.02
C PRO A 499 4.19 0.69 -21.46
N VAL A 500 5.41 0.44 -21.94
CA VAL A 500 5.84 0.84 -23.30
C VAL A 500 5.01 0.14 -24.39
N GLN A 501 4.88 -1.18 -24.32
CA GLN A 501 4.11 -1.98 -25.26
C GLN A 501 2.62 -1.63 -25.22
N SER A 502 2.09 -1.30 -24.04
CA SER A 502 0.70 -0.85 -23.92
C SER A 502 0.48 0.49 -24.62
N VAL A 503 1.43 1.43 -24.56
CA VAL A 503 1.39 2.68 -25.32
C VAL A 503 1.45 2.41 -26.81
N MET A 504 2.39 1.57 -27.27
CA MET A 504 2.49 1.19 -28.69
C MET A 504 1.20 0.57 -29.24
N LYS A 505 0.47 -0.17 -28.40
CA LYS A 505 -0.75 -0.88 -28.78
C LYS A 505 -2.01 -0.02 -28.71
N HIS A 506 -2.15 0.79 -27.66
CA HIS A 506 -3.41 1.46 -27.32
C HIS A 506 -3.40 2.96 -27.60
N PHE A 507 -2.22 3.58 -27.65
CA PHE A 507 -2.04 5.01 -27.87
C PHE A 507 -0.91 5.29 -28.90
N PRO A 508 -0.86 4.58 -30.05
CA PRO A 508 0.24 4.72 -31.01
C PRO A 508 0.37 6.14 -31.57
N GLU A 509 -0.71 6.90 -31.61
CA GLU A 509 -0.74 8.29 -32.08
C GLU A 509 0.21 9.20 -31.29
N ASP A 510 0.38 8.97 -29.99
CA ASP A 510 1.20 9.81 -29.11
C ASP A 510 2.70 9.55 -29.28
N LEU A 511 3.08 8.31 -29.55
CA LEU A 511 4.47 7.99 -29.90
C LEU A 511 4.87 8.68 -31.21
N MET A 512 3.92 8.89 -32.11
CA MET A 512 4.16 9.50 -33.42
C MET A 512 3.97 11.02 -33.42
N ALA A 513 3.35 11.58 -32.38
CA ALA A 513 3.10 13.00 -32.25
C ALA A 513 4.41 13.77 -32.00
N ARG A 514 4.58 14.91 -32.67
CA ARG A 514 5.64 15.85 -32.29
C ARG A 514 5.21 16.53 -30.99
N PRO A 515 6.05 16.57 -29.95
CA PRO A 515 5.72 17.33 -28.76
C PRO A 515 5.46 18.78 -29.16
N ALA A 516 4.37 19.36 -28.64
CA ALA A 516 4.15 20.80 -28.77
C ALA A 516 5.37 21.52 -28.16
N PRO A 517 5.89 22.59 -28.77
CA PRO A 517 6.97 23.35 -28.16
C PRO A 517 6.52 23.81 -26.77
N VAL A 518 7.31 23.45 -25.75
CA VAL A 518 7.11 23.94 -24.39
C VAL A 518 7.18 25.47 -24.46
N GLU A 519 6.09 26.17 -24.16
CA GLU A 519 6.14 27.62 -23.98
C GLU A 519 7.11 27.91 -22.84
N ALA A 520 8.14 28.70 -23.14
CA ALA A 520 9.30 28.96 -22.29
C ALA A 520 8.99 29.85 -21.08
#